data_AF-A0A4R4R157-F1
#
_entry.id   AF-A0A4R4R157-F1
#
_cell.length_a   1.000
_cell.length_b   1.000
_cell.length_c   1.000
_cell.angle_alpha   90.00
_cell.angle_beta   90.00
_cell.angle_gamma   90.00
#
_symmetry.space_group_name_H-M   'P 1'
#
loop_
_entity.id
_entity.type
_entity.pdbx_description
1 polymer ?
#
loop_
_entity_poly.entity_id
_entity_poly.type
_entity_poly.pdbx_seq_one_letter_code
_entity_poly.pdbx_strand_id
1 'polypeptide(L)'
;MSHNPLSPAPSRVASVLLWLLVVFVGVQFGAGLYEKIVVVPLWDSVPPRDILTAMQQSGMYDAGRAFWPFVSPVVALLAIANIAAWRANRANRRWVLAAGIIMLSYAIFSYSYFVPQMLMLQSSADSWSESRISTTVQWWTSLNYLRMFLGAAGWFCALRALSLAAAGNRSAS
;
A
#
# COMPACT_ATOMS: atom_id res chain seq x y z
N MET A 1 -12.00 -45.46 1.80
CA MET A 1 -12.13 -44.20 1.04
C MET A 1 -12.42 -43.07 2.01
N SER A 2 -11.44 -42.23 2.30
CA SER A 2 -11.63 -41.07 3.18
C SER A 2 -12.42 -40.00 2.44
N HIS A 3 -13.62 -39.68 2.93
CA HIS A 3 -14.33 -38.47 2.54
C HIS A 3 -13.44 -37.27 2.88
N ASN A 4 -12.89 -36.61 1.87
CA ASN A 4 -12.28 -35.30 2.03
C ASN A 4 -13.43 -34.30 2.10
N PRO A 5 -13.78 -33.72 3.26
CA PRO A 5 -14.88 -32.77 3.31
C PRO A 5 -14.49 -31.56 2.48
N LEU A 6 -15.23 -31.34 1.39
CA LEU A 6 -15.13 -30.15 0.56
C LEU A 6 -15.11 -28.93 1.48
N SER A 7 -14.03 -28.15 1.43
CA SER A 7 -13.92 -26.95 2.24
C SER A 7 -15.08 -26.01 1.86
N PRO A 8 -15.88 -25.50 2.81
CA PRO A 8 -16.99 -24.61 2.49
C PRO A 8 -16.45 -23.38 1.75
N ALA A 9 -17.16 -22.99 0.68
CA ALA A 9 -16.84 -21.81 -0.10
C ALA A 9 -16.76 -20.56 0.79
N PRO A 10 -15.87 -19.61 0.49
CA PRO A 10 -15.78 -18.38 1.27
C PRO A 10 -17.12 -17.63 1.27
N SER A 11 -17.44 -16.98 2.39
CA SER A 11 -18.66 -16.18 2.45
C SER A 11 -18.65 -15.10 1.37
N ARG A 12 -19.83 -14.74 0.83
CA ARG A 12 -19.96 -13.70 -0.21
C ARG A 12 -19.30 -12.39 0.24
N VAL A 13 -19.46 -12.04 1.52
CA VAL A 13 -18.83 -10.86 2.13
C VAL A 13 -17.30 -10.96 2.10
N ALA A 14 -16.73 -12.09 2.53
CA ALA A 14 -15.27 -12.28 2.52
C ALA A 14 -14.68 -12.21 1.10
N SER A 15 -15.41 -12.71 0.11
CA SER A 15 -15.01 -12.62 -1.30
C SER A 15 -15.00 -11.18 -1.81
N VAL A 16 -16.03 -10.39 -1.47
CA VAL A 16 -16.11 -8.96 -1.83
C VAL A 16 -15.00 -8.17 -1.13
N LEU A 17 -14.74 -8.40 0.15
CA LEU A 17 -13.66 -7.75 0.89
C LEU A 17 -12.28 -8.04 0.29
N LEU A 18 -12.03 -9.28 -0.12
CA LEU A 18 -10.78 -9.65 -0.77
C LEU A 18 -10.64 -8.99 -2.15
N TRP A 19 -11.72 -8.98 -2.94
CA TRP A 19 -11.73 -8.31 -4.24
C TRP A 19 -11.47 -6.81 -4.12
N LEU A 20 -12.14 -6.13 -3.19
CA LEU A 20 -11.91 -4.71 -2.91
C LEU A 20 -10.47 -4.45 -2.47
N LEU A 21 -9.91 -5.32 -1.61
CA LEU A 21 -8.52 -5.20 -1.19
C LEU A 21 -7.58 -5.29 -2.40
N VAL A 22 -7.78 -6.25 -3.30
CA VAL A 22 -6.95 -6.39 -4.52
C VAL A 22 -7.00 -5.13 -5.38
N VAL A 23 -8.19 -4.57 -5.60
CA VAL A 23 -8.38 -3.36 -6.42
C VAL A 23 -7.69 -2.16 -5.78
N PHE A 24 -7.99 -1.88 -4.51
CA PHE A 24 -7.45 -0.68 -3.83
C PHE A 24 -5.95 -0.77 -3.59
N VAL A 25 -5.42 -1.95 -3.25
CA VAL A 25 -3.96 -2.15 -3.15
C VAL A 25 -3.31 -1.99 -4.52
N GLY A 26 -3.93 -2.46 -5.60
CA GLY A 26 -3.43 -2.27 -6.96
C GLY A 26 -3.36 -0.80 -7.36
N VAL A 27 -4.42 -0.03 -7.09
CA VAL A 27 -4.44 1.44 -7.31
C VAL A 27 -3.35 2.13 -6.49
N GLN A 28 -3.26 1.80 -5.20
CA GLN A 28 -2.29 2.39 -4.29
C GLN A 28 -0.83 2.08 -4.70
N PHE A 29 -0.55 0.81 -5.02
CA PHE A 29 0.77 0.37 -5.45
C PHE A 29 1.15 0.97 -6.81
N GLY A 30 0.23 0.97 -7.77
CA GLY A 30 0.44 1.57 -9.09
C GLY A 30 0.76 3.06 -9.01
N ALA A 31 -0.02 3.81 -8.22
CA ALA A 31 0.26 5.22 -7.98
C ALA A 31 1.60 5.45 -7.27
N GLY A 32 1.92 4.65 -6.24
CA GLY A 32 3.21 4.73 -5.56
C GLY A 32 4.40 4.40 -6.48
N LEU A 33 4.22 3.48 -7.43
CA LEU A 33 5.23 3.16 -8.44
C LEU A 33 5.42 4.30 -9.44
N TYR A 34 4.32 4.88 -9.92
CA TYR A 34 4.34 6.07 -10.77
C TYR A 34 5.05 7.23 -10.07
N GLU A 35 4.69 7.52 -8.82
CA GLU A 35 5.34 8.56 -8.05
C GLU A 35 6.83 8.31 -7.92
N LYS A 36 7.23 7.09 -7.54
CA LYS A 36 8.64 6.76 -7.36
C LYS A 36 9.46 6.91 -8.64
N ILE A 37 8.92 6.49 -9.79
CA ILE A 37 9.67 6.46 -11.06
C ILE A 37 9.63 7.82 -11.76
N VAL A 38 8.51 8.53 -11.68
CA VAL A 38 8.25 9.72 -12.50
C VAL A 38 8.27 10.99 -11.66
N VAL A 39 7.60 11.01 -10.50
CA VAL A 39 7.40 12.24 -9.71
C VAL A 39 8.59 12.54 -8.80
N VAL A 40 9.09 11.55 -8.07
CA VAL A 40 10.18 11.68 -7.09
C VAL A 40 11.47 12.22 -7.74
N PRO A 41 11.92 11.71 -8.90
CA PRO A 41 13.10 12.24 -9.57
C PRO A 41 13.03 13.72 -9.96
N LEU A 42 11.83 14.29 -10.11
CA LEU A 42 11.65 15.70 -10.48
C LEU A 42 12.01 16.66 -9.34
N TRP A 43 12.07 16.17 -8.10
CA TRP A 43 12.34 17.01 -6.93
C TRP A 43 13.45 16.47 -6.02
N ASP A 44 13.83 15.20 -6.07
CA ASP A 44 14.93 14.67 -5.24
C ASP A 44 16.32 14.90 -5.85
N SER A 45 16.38 15.26 -7.13
CA SER A 45 17.61 15.47 -7.91
C SER A 45 18.08 16.92 -7.94
N VAL A 46 17.27 17.86 -7.45
CA VAL A 46 17.60 19.29 -7.41
C VAL A 46 18.37 19.65 -6.13
N PRO A 47 19.08 20.79 -6.08
CA PRO A 47 19.73 21.25 -4.86
C PRO A 47 18.74 21.36 -3.67
N PRO A 48 19.16 21.08 -2.42
CA PRO A 48 18.27 21.06 -1.26
C PRO A 48 17.40 22.31 -1.08
N ARG A 49 17.94 23.49 -1.41
CA ARG A 49 17.24 24.78 -1.36
C ARG A 49 16.07 24.90 -2.35
N ASP A 50 16.07 24.12 -3.43
CA ASP A 50 15.08 24.20 -4.51
C ASP A 50 14.02 23.09 -4.42
N ILE A 51 14.18 22.14 -3.48
CA ILE A 51 13.33 20.95 -3.33
C ILE A 51 11.85 21.30 -3.15
N LEU A 52 11.53 22.29 -2.30
CA LEU A 52 10.13 22.64 -2.04
C LEU A 52 9.42 23.14 -3.30
N THR A 53 10.08 24.03 -4.05
CA THR A 53 9.58 24.55 -5.33
C THR A 53 9.41 23.42 -6.33
N ALA A 54 10.39 22.51 -6.44
CA ALA A 54 10.30 21.36 -7.35
C ALA A 54 9.17 20.39 -6.96
N MET A 55 8.94 20.17 -5.66
CA MET A 55 7.84 19.34 -5.16
C MET A 55 6.46 19.91 -5.51
N GLN A 56 6.31 21.24 -5.46
CA GLN A 56 5.06 21.91 -5.86
C GLN A 56 4.79 21.76 -7.36
N GLN A 57 5.84 21.77 -8.19
CA GLN A 57 5.73 21.66 -9.65
C GLN A 57 5.61 20.21 -10.15
N SER A 58 6.08 19.23 -9.39
CA SER A 58 6.08 17.81 -9.77
C SER A 58 4.74 17.10 -9.58
N GLY A 59 3.79 17.72 -8.88
CA GLY A 59 2.50 17.10 -8.49
C GLY A 59 2.55 16.29 -7.18
N MET A 60 3.72 16.17 -6.54
CA MET A 60 3.89 15.48 -5.25
C MET A 60 2.99 16.08 -4.15
N TYR A 61 2.88 17.41 -4.14
CA TYR A 61 2.09 18.13 -3.16
C TYR A 61 0.59 17.79 -3.28
N ASP A 62 0.05 17.76 -4.50
CA ASP A 62 -1.37 17.50 -4.74
C ASP A 62 -1.73 16.03 -4.55
N ALA A 63 -0.84 15.12 -4.95
CA ALA A 63 -1.01 13.70 -4.68
C ALA A 63 -1.12 13.43 -3.16
N GLY A 64 -0.28 14.07 -2.36
CA GLY A 64 -0.29 13.98 -0.89
C GLY A 64 -1.58 14.47 -0.22
N ARG A 65 -2.31 15.41 -0.83
CA ARG A 65 -3.53 16.01 -0.26
C ARG A 65 -4.83 15.46 -0.83
N ALA A 66 -4.84 15.06 -2.10
CA ALA A 66 -6.05 14.60 -2.78
C ALA A 66 -6.10 13.07 -2.89
N PHE A 67 -5.02 12.45 -3.36
CA PHE A 67 -5.03 11.03 -3.69
C PHE A 67 -4.77 10.13 -2.48
N TRP A 68 -3.66 10.36 -1.76
CA TRP A 68 -3.24 9.49 -0.67
C TRP A 68 -4.23 9.43 0.52
N PRO A 69 -4.86 10.53 0.95
CA PRO A 69 -5.88 10.51 1.99
C PRO A 69 -7.17 9.79 1.56
N PHE A 70 -7.44 9.68 0.27
CA PHE A 70 -8.58 8.92 -0.25
C PHE A 70 -8.29 7.42 -0.27
N VAL A 71 -7.14 7.00 -0.80
CA VAL A 71 -6.85 5.57 -1.03
C VAL A 71 -6.31 4.85 0.23
N SER A 72 -5.42 5.49 0.99
CA SER A 72 -4.66 4.82 2.05
C SER A 72 -5.50 4.36 3.24
N PRO A 73 -6.44 5.18 3.77
CA PRO A 73 -7.31 4.72 4.85
C PRO A 73 -8.19 3.56 4.43
N VAL A 74 -8.70 3.57 3.19
CA VAL A 74 -9.53 2.49 2.65
C VAL A 74 -8.75 1.19 2.58
N VAL A 75 -7.51 1.21 2.09
CA VAL A 75 -6.63 0.04 2.08
C VAL A 75 -6.38 -0.48 3.50
N ALA A 76 -6.10 0.40 4.47
CA ALA A 76 -5.87 0.00 5.86
C ALA A 76 -7.11 -0.67 6.48
N LEU A 77 -8.29 -0.11 6.27
CA LEU A 77 -9.55 -0.69 6.75
C LEU A 77 -9.87 -2.02 6.08
N LEU A 78 -9.66 -2.13 4.77
CA LEU A 78 -9.83 -3.39 4.03
C LEU A 78 -8.84 -4.46 4.51
N ALA A 79 -7.60 -4.08 4.83
CA ALA A 79 -6.61 -4.99 5.40
C ALA A 79 -7.09 -5.55 6.75
N ILE A 80 -7.55 -4.69 7.66
CA ILE A 80 -8.12 -5.09 8.95
C ILE A 80 -9.36 -5.98 8.77
N ALA A 81 -10.27 -5.61 7.87
CA ALA A 81 -11.48 -6.39 7.59
C ALA A 81 -11.15 -7.78 7.04
N ASN A 82 -10.15 -7.90 6.15
CA ASN A 82 -9.69 -9.19 5.64
C ASN A 82 -8.98 -10.02 6.70
N ILE A 83 -8.21 -9.39 7.60
CA ILE A 83 -7.65 -10.07 8.78
C ILE A 83 -8.78 -10.58 9.65
N ALA A 84 -9.80 -9.79 9.96
CA ALA A 84 -10.93 -10.23 10.79
C ALA A 84 -11.73 -11.37 10.14
N ALA A 85 -11.93 -11.30 8.82
CA ALA A 85 -12.67 -12.29 8.05
C ALA A 85 -11.86 -13.55 7.67
N TRP A 86 -10.62 -13.70 8.11
CA TRP A 86 -9.69 -14.74 7.63
C TRP A 86 -10.20 -16.18 7.78
N ARG A 87 -10.95 -16.47 8.85
CA ARG A 87 -11.50 -17.82 9.11
C ARG A 87 -12.59 -18.21 8.12
N ALA A 88 -13.26 -17.23 7.52
CA ALA A 88 -14.27 -17.46 6.49
C ALA A 88 -13.65 -17.91 5.16
N ASN A 89 -12.33 -17.82 5.01
CA ASN A 89 -11.58 -18.07 3.78
C ASN A 89 -10.78 -19.38 3.85
N ARG A 90 -11.38 -20.53 4.22
CA ARG A 90 -10.63 -21.76 4.59
C ARG A 90 -9.58 -22.20 3.56
N ALA A 91 -9.90 -22.16 2.26
CA ALA A 91 -9.01 -22.64 1.19
C ALA A 91 -7.78 -21.74 0.96
N ASN A 92 -7.88 -20.43 1.24
CA ASN A 92 -6.86 -19.42 0.94
C ASN A 92 -6.47 -18.57 2.17
N ARG A 93 -6.88 -18.99 3.38
CA ARG A 93 -6.73 -18.25 4.65
C ARG A 93 -5.34 -17.69 4.91
N ARG A 94 -4.29 -18.47 4.59
CA ARG A 94 -2.90 -18.06 4.79
C ARG A 94 -2.51 -16.85 3.93
N TRP A 95 -3.03 -16.80 2.70
CA TRP A 95 -2.76 -15.72 1.76
C TRP A 95 -3.57 -14.48 2.09
N VAL A 96 -4.82 -14.65 2.55
CA VAL A 96 -5.66 -13.55 3.05
C VAL A 96 -5.00 -12.91 4.29
N LEU A 97 -4.54 -13.72 5.25
CA LEU A 97 -3.82 -13.23 6.42
C LEU A 97 -2.52 -12.53 6.04
N ALA A 98 -1.70 -13.14 5.17
CA ALA A 98 -0.45 -12.54 4.72
C ALA A 98 -0.69 -11.18 4.05
N ALA A 99 -1.64 -11.10 3.11
CA ALA A 99 -2.00 -9.86 2.44
C ALA A 99 -2.45 -8.78 3.45
N GLY A 100 -3.38 -9.14 4.34
CA GLY A 100 -3.89 -8.22 5.35
C GLY A 100 -2.80 -7.73 6.31
N ILE A 101 -1.97 -8.62 6.84
CA ILE A 101 -0.88 -8.26 7.77
C ILE A 101 0.16 -7.39 7.07
N ILE A 102 0.58 -7.74 5.85
CA ILE A 102 1.56 -6.94 5.10
C ILE A 102 1.01 -5.55 4.82
N MET A 103 -0.25 -5.44 4.38
CA MET A 103 -0.85 -4.14 4.07
C MET A 103 -1.16 -3.31 5.33
N LEU A 104 -1.45 -3.94 6.46
CA LEU A 104 -1.55 -3.25 7.74
C LEU A 104 -0.19 -2.72 8.19
N SER A 105 0.88 -3.51 8.07
CA SER A 105 2.25 -3.08 8.33
C SER A 105 2.68 -1.95 7.39
N TYR A 106 2.33 -2.02 6.10
CA TYR A 106 2.52 -0.93 5.14
C TYR A 106 1.84 0.35 5.61
N ALA A 107 0.58 0.26 6.08
CA ALA A 107 -0.18 1.41 6.55
C ALA A 107 0.47 2.02 7.79
N ILE A 108 0.78 1.19 8.80
CA ILE A 108 1.48 1.63 10.02
C ILE A 108 2.79 2.33 9.66
N PHE A 109 3.60 1.73 8.80
CA PHE A 109 4.87 2.31 8.36
C PHE A 109 4.70 3.63 7.60
N SER A 110 3.67 3.73 6.77
CA SER A 110 3.38 4.95 6.01
C SER A 110 2.92 6.09 6.91
N TYR A 111 2.02 5.81 7.86
CA TYR A 111 1.48 6.82 8.76
C TYR A 111 2.39 7.18 9.93
N SER A 112 3.32 6.29 10.33
CA SER A 112 4.29 6.60 11.38
C SER A 112 5.49 7.40 10.88
N TYR A 113 5.86 7.25 9.60
CA TYR A 113 7.05 7.88 9.03
C TYR A 113 6.77 8.70 7.76
N PHE A 114 6.27 8.09 6.69
CA PHE A 114 6.20 8.76 5.37
C PHE A 114 5.31 9.99 5.35
N VAL A 115 4.09 9.87 5.87
CA VAL A 115 3.10 10.95 5.86
C VAL A 115 3.56 12.11 6.74
N PRO A 116 3.95 11.89 8.02
CA PRO A 116 4.47 12.97 8.86
C PRO A 116 5.71 13.66 8.26
N GLN A 117 6.70 12.90 7.79
CA GLN A 117 7.93 13.48 7.24
C GLN A 117 7.66 14.29 5.97
N MET A 118 6.77 13.81 5.09
CA MET A 118 6.38 14.53 3.89
C MET A 118 5.66 15.84 4.22
N LEU A 119 4.73 15.82 5.18
CA LEU A 119 4.04 17.03 5.62
C LEU A 119 4.99 18.04 6.27
N MET A 120 5.90 17.59 7.14
CA MET A 120 6.91 18.45 7.76
C MET A 120 7.86 19.07 6.72
N LEU A 121 8.29 18.28 5.73
CA LEU A 121 9.12 18.78 4.63
C LEU A 121 8.37 19.85 3.83
N GLN A 122 7.12 19.57 3.45
CA GLN A 122 6.28 20.50 2.68
C GLN A 122 5.89 21.78 3.44
N SER A 123 5.79 21.73 4.77
CA SER A 123 5.37 22.87 5.59
C SER A 123 6.51 23.73 6.12
N SER A 124 7.73 23.18 6.20
CA SER A 124 8.78 23.80 7.03
C SER A 124 10.18 23.70 6.45
N ALA A 125 10.36 23.15 5.23
CA ALA A 125 11.68 23.04 4.61
C ALA A 125 12.44 24.38 4.54
N ASP A 126 11.75 25.50 4.28
CA ASP A 126 12.38 26.84 4.19
C ASP A 126 13.08 27.28 5.49
N SER A 127 12.67 26.71 6.63
CA SER A 127 13.27 26.99 7.95
C SER A 127 14.41 26.03 8.31
N TRP A 128 14.68 25.03 7.48
CA TRP A 128 15.66 23.98 7.75
C TRP A 128 17.00 24.29 7.10
N SER A 129 18.08 23.72 7.66
CA SER A 129 19.37 23.71 6.97
C SER A 129 19.33 22.76 5.76
N GLU A 130 20.10 23.07 4.72
CA GLU A 130 20.21 22.21 3.53
C GLU A 130 20.63 20.77 3.87
N SER A 131 21.50 20.61 4.89
CA SER A 131 21.92 19.29 5.39
C SER A 131 20.75 18.49 5.97
N ARG A 132 19.85 19.14 6.72
CA ARG A 132 18.65 18.49 7.27
C ARG A 132 17.70 18.08 6.14
N ILE A 133 17.47 18.96 5.16
CA ILE A 133 16.63 18.66 3.99
C ILE A 133 17.19 17.45 3.24
N SER A 134 18.48 17.48 2.90
CA SER A 134 19.16 16.38 2.18
C SER A 134 19.04 15.05 2.93
N THR A 135 19.30 15.06 4.24
CA THR A 135 19.17 13.87 5.08
C THR A 135 17.74 13.34 5.10
N THR A 136 16.74 14.22 5.31
CA THR A 136 15.32 13.82 5.31
C THR A 136 14.92 13.21 3.97
N VAL A 137 15.29 13.83 2.86
CA VAL A 137 14.98 13.34 1.50
C VAL A 137 15.65 12.01 1.24
N GLN A 138 16.94 11.87 1.55
CA GLN A 138 17.68 10.63 1.38
C GLN A 138 17.05 9.46 2.15
N TRP A 139 16.69 9.67 3.41
CA TRP A 139 16.02 8.62 4.19
C TRP A 139 14.63 8.29 3.64
N TRP A 140 13.86 9.32 3.28
CA TRP A 140 12.51 9.13 2.74
C TRP A 140 12.53 8.32 1.44
N THR A 141 13.41 8.65 0.49
CA THR A 141 13.54 7.95 -0.79
C THR A 141 14.10 6.54 -0.61
N SER A 142 15.09 6.35 0.28
CA SER A 142 15.67 5.04 0.59
C SER A 142 14.65 4.09 1.19
N LEU A 143 13.90 4.54 2.20
CA LEU A 143 12.86 3.73 2.83
C LEU A 143 11.69 3.46 1.88
N ASN A 144 11.48 4.31 0.86
CA ASN A 144 10.41 4.09 -0.12
C ASN A 144 10.62 2.80 -0.92
N TYR A 145 11.85 2.29 -1.05
CA TYR A 145 12.10 0.95 -1.62
C TYR A 145 11.44 -0.15 -0.79
N LEU A 146 11.62 -0.11 0.53
CA LEU A 146 10.97 -1.06 1.44
C LEU A 146 9.44 -0.90 1.38
N ARG A 147 8.94 0.34 1.36
CA ARG A 147 7.50 0.62 1.22
C ARG A 147 6.93 0.02 -0.07
N MET A 148 7.62 0.16 -1.20
CA MET A 148 7.22 -0.44 -2.48
C MET A 148 7.26 -1.95 -2.45
N PHE A 149 8.29 -2.55 -1.83
CA PHE A 149 8.38 -3.99 -1.66
C PHE A 149 7.18 -4.53 -0.85
N LEU A 150 6.83 -3.89 0.27
CA LEU A 150 5.67 -4.25 1.07
C LEU A 150 4.37 -4.14 0.26
N GLY A 151 4.19 -3.05 -0.49
CA GLY A 151 3.03 -2.87 -1.36
C GLY A 151 2.89 -3.98 -2.41
N ALA A 152 3.98 -4.30 -3.11
CA ALA A 152 4.01 -5.38 -4.09
C ALA A 152 3.72 -6.75 -3.44
N ALA A 153 4.40 -7.07 -2.34
CA ALA A 153 4.24 -8.34 -1.64
C ALA A 153 2.79 -8.53 -1.13
N GLY A 154 2.20 -7.49 -0.54
CA GLY A 154 0.81 -7.49 -0.08
C GLY A 154 -0.16 -7.68 -1.24
N TRP A 155 0.07 -7.00 -2.36
CA TRP A 155 -0.74 -7.13 -3.56
C TRP A 155 -0.68 -8.54 -4.16
N PHE A 156 0.52 -9.11 -4.33
CA PHE A 156 0.68 -10.46 -4.85
C PHE A 156 0.07 -11.52 -3.93
N CYS A 157 0.14 -11.34 -2.61
CA CYS A 157 -0.56 -12.21 -1.66
C CYS A 157 -2.08 -12.12 -1.84
N ALA A 158 -2.63 -10.92 -2.02
CA ALA A 158 -4.06 -10.71 -2.25
C ALA A 158 -4.52 -11.32 -3.58
N LEU A 159 -3.75 -11.13 -4.66
CA LEU A 159 -3.99 -11.74 -5.97
C LEU A 159 -3.95 -13.27 -5.90
N ARG A 160 -2.96 -13.84 -5.17
CA ARG A 160 -2.87 -15.28 -4.97
C ARG A 160 -4.06 -15.81 -4.18
N ALA A 161 -4.49 -15.11 -3.14
CA ALA A 161 -5.69 -15.45 -2.39
C ALA A 161 -6.92 -15.45 -3.30
N LEU A 162 -7.09 -14.42 -4.13
CA LEU A 162 -8.23 -14.29 -5.05
C LEU A 162 -8.24 -15.39 -6.12
N SER A 163 -7.07 -15.70 -6.69
CA SER A 163 -6.92 -16.78 -7.67
C SER A 163 -7.31 -18.15 -7.10
N LEU A 164 -6.90 -18.46 -5.86
CA LEU A 164 -7.27 -19.71 -5.19
C LEU A 164 -8.76 -19.77 -4.84
N ALA A 165 -9.38 -18.65 -4.47
CA ALA A 165 -10.83 -18.58 -4.26
C ALA A 165 -11.60 -18.86 -5.56
N ALA A 166 -11.17 -18.28 -6.68
CA ALA A 166 -11.80 -18.51 -7.97
C ALA A 166 -11.67 -19.97 -8.45
N ALA A 167 -10.51 -20.60 -8.25
CA ALA A 167 -10.29 -22.00 -8.58
C ALA A 167 -11.19 -22.94 -7.76
N GLY A 168 -11.35 -22.69 -6.45
CA GLY A 168 -12.23 -23.48 -5.58
C GLY A 168 -13.71 -23.42 -6.00
N ASN A 169 -14.18 -22.26 -6.46
CA ASN A 169 -15.56 -22.13 -6.94
C ASN A 169 -15.83 -22.91 -8.22
N ARG A 170 -14.87 -23.00 -9.15
CA ARG A 170 -15.01 -23.77 -10.40
C ARG A 170 -15.02 -25.28 -10.20
N SER A 171 -14.36 -25.78 -9.15
CA SER A 171 -14.39 -27.20 -8.80
C SER A 171 -15.69 -27.65 -8.10
N ALA A 172 -16.54 -26.69 -7.69
CA ALA A 172 -17.78 -26.95 -6.97
C ALA A 172 -19.05 -26.82 -7.84
N SER A 173 -18.90 -26.31 -9.07
CA SER A 173 -19.95 -26.19 -10.11
C SER A 173 -19.87 -27.34 -11.10
#